data_AF-A0A661PXP2-F1
#
_entry.id   AF-A0A661PXP2-F1
#
_cell.length_a   1.000
_cell.length_b   1.000
_cell.length_c   1.000
_cell.angle_alpha   90.00
_cell.angle_beta   90.00
_cell.angle_gamma   90.00
#
_symmetry.space_group_name_H-M   'P 1'
#
loop_
_entity.id
_entity.type
_entity.pdbx_description
1 polymer ?
#
loop_
_entity_poly.entity_id
_entity_poly.type
_entity_poly.pdbx_seq_one_letter_code
_entity_poly.pdbx_strand_id
1 'polypeptide(L)'
;MATKKNSGFVLILLGAVFLTVGVFEYNKSQNPNGCVLNFSKSLGGKASFAFKKSTQQSRYLGIAAISGGVIFTLTGCVLLLKSKK
;
A
#
# COMPACT_ATOMS: atom_id res chain seq x y z
N MET A 1 -18.55 -25.25 -5.47
CA MET A 1 -17.25 -25.82 -5.08
C MET A 1 -16.15 -24.97 -5.72
N ALA A 2 -15.69 -23.91 -5.04
CA ALA A 2 -14.64 -23.04 -5.58
C ALA A 2 -13.35 -23.85 -5.65
N THR A 3 -12.93 -24.23 -6.85
CA THR A 3 -11.72 -25.01 -7.08
C THR A 3 -10.52 -24.23 -6.53
N LYS A 4 -9.56 -24.92 -5.89
CA LYS A 4 -8.36 -24.33 -5.27
C LYS A 4 -7.56 -23.39 -6.22
N LYS A 5 -7.74 -23.56 -7.54
CA LYS A 5 -7.22 -22.67 -8.58
C LYS A 5 -7.90 -21.30 -8.60
N ASN A 6 -9.21 -21.24 -8.41
CA ASN A 6 -9.97 -19.99 -8.40
C ASN A 6 -9.63 -19.15 -7.15
N SER A 7 -9.48 -19.78 -5.98
CA SER A 7 -9.06 -19.09 -4.76
C SER A 7 -7.62 -18.54 -4.85
N GLY A 8 -6.70 -19.29 -5.46
CA GLY A 8 -5.33 -18.83 -5.71
C GLY A 8 -5.26 -17.59 -6.63
N PHE A 9 -6.05 -17.59 -7.71
CA PHE A 9 -6.15 -16.41 -8.60
C PHE A 9 -6.72 -15.19 -7.88
N VAL A 10 -7.79 -15.37 -7.08
CA VAL A 10 -8.40 -14.27 -6.31
C VAL A 10 -7.40 -13.66 -5.32
N LEU A 11 -6.60 -14.48 -4.63
CA LEU A 11 -5.56 -14.00 -3.70
C LEU A 11 -4.46 -13.19 -4.40
N ILE A 12 -4.03 -13.61 -5.60
CA ILE A 12 -3.05 -12.86 -6.40
C ILE A 12 -3.63 -11.53 -6.87
N LEU A 13 -4.88 -11.53 -7.31
CA LEU A 13 -5.56 -10.33 -7.81
C LEU A 13 -5.78 -9.32 -6.68
N LEU A 14 -6.18 -9.78 -5.49
CA LEU A 14 -6.21 -8.96 -4.27
C LEU A 14 -4.82 -8.41 -3.90
N GLY A 15 -3.78 -9.25 -3.92
CA GLY A 15 -2.42 -8.82 -3.64
C GLY A 15 -1.92 -7.73 -4.62
N ALA A 16 -2.24 -7.85 -5.91
CA ALA A 16 -1.91 -6.86 -6.93
C ALA A 16 -2.62 -5.52 -6.72
N VAL A 17 -3.89 -5.54 -6.29
CA VAL A 17 -4.64 -4.32 -5.93
C VAL A 17 -4.02 -3.66 -4.70
N PHE A 18 -3.71 -4.43 -3.65
CA PHE A 18 -3.05 -3.89 -2.45
C PHE A 18 -1.66 -3.31 -2.75
N LEU A 19 -0.89 -3.93 -3.64
CA LEU A 19 0.41 -3.42 -4.09
C LEU A 19 0.27 -2.11 -4.85
N THR A 20 -0.65 -2.02 -5.81
CA THR A 20 -0.85 -0.79 -6.59
C THR A 20 -1.34 0.37 -5.73
N VAL A 21 -2.30 0.14 -4.83
CA VAL A 21 -2.77 1.15 -3.86
C VAL A 21 -1.65 1.55 -2.89
N GLY A 22 -0.90 0.57 -2.37
CA GLY A 22 0.21 0.83 -1.45
C GLY A 22 1.34 1.65 -2.08
N VAL A 23 1.72 1.33 -3.33
CA VAL A 23 2.72 2.11 -4.10
C VAL A 23 2.21 3.52 -4.40
N PHE A 24 0.91 3.68 -4.73
CA PHE A 24 0.32 4.99 -4.99
C PHE A 24 0.32 5.87 -3.73
N GLU A 25 -0.12 5.36 -2.59
CA GLU A 25 -0.05 6.03 -1.28
C GLU A 25 1.39 6.37 -0.88
N TYR A 26 2.33 5.45 -1.12
CA TYR A 26 3.75 5.66 -0.83
C TYR A 26 4.35 6.78 -1.69
N ASN A 27 4.08 6.79 -3.00
CA ASN A 27 4.53 7.85 -3.92
C ASN A 27 3.91 9.21 -3.57
N LYS A 28 2.62 9.25 -3.23
CA LYS A 28 1.95 10.47 -2.77
C LYS A 28 2.57 11.02 -1.49
N SER A 29 3.06 10.14 -0.62
CA SER A 29 3.78 10.51 0.60
C SER A 29 5.23 10.95 0.37
N GLN A 30 5.88 10.49 -0.71
CA GLN A 30 7.21 10.96 -1.10
C GLN A 30 7.18 12.31 -1.82
N ASN A 31 6.13 12.59 -2.59
CA ASN A 31 5.93 13.86 -3.29
C ASN A 31 4.69 14.62 -2.75
N PRO A 32 4.72 15.10 -1.49
CA PRO A 32 3.70 16.03 -1.04
C PRO A 32 3.71 17.27 -1.92
N ASN A 33 2.57 17.62 -2.51
CA ASN A 33 2.39 18.79 -3.38
C ASN A 33 3.14 20.01 -2.80
N GLY A 34 4.18 20.49 -3.49
CA GLY A 34 5.11 21.50 -2.96
C GLY A 34 4.44 22.79 -2.49
N CYS A 35 3.26 23.10 -3.03
CA CYS A 35 2.42 24.21 -2.60
C CYS A 35 1.98 24.06 -1.12
N VAL A 36 1.49 22.88 -0.72
CA VAL A 36 1.01 22.60 0.66
C VAL A 36 2.18 22.61 1.67
N LEU A 37 3.36 22.18 1.22
CA LEU A 37 4.59 22.16 2.01
C LEU A 37 5.05 23.58 2.40
N ASN A 38 4.98 24.52 1.45
CA ASN A 38 5.32 25.93 1.70
C ASN A 38 4.29 26.65 2.57
N PHE A 39 2.99 26.39 2.38
CA PHE A 39 1.95 26.93 3.27
C PHE A 39 2.08 26.41 4.70
N SER A 40 2.32 25.11 4.87
CA SER A 40 2.49 24.49 6.19
C SER A 40 3.74 24.99 6.93
N LYS A 41 4.79 25.37 6.18
CA LYS A 41 6.01 25.98 6.73
C LYS A 41 5.80 27.45 7.12
N SER A 42 4.96 28.18 6.38
CA SER A 42 4.64 29.59 6.62
C SER A 42 3.61 29.79 7.75
N LEU A 43 2.69 28.85 7.96
CA LEU A 43 1.66 28.87 9.01
C LEU A 43 2.18 28.56 10.43
N GLY A 44 3.47 28.25 10.59
CA GLY A 44 4.08 27.95 11.89
C GLY A 44 3.83 26.52 12.40
N GLY A 45 4.58 26.16 13.45
CA GLY A 45 4.90 24.77 13.82
C GLY A 45 3.73 23.79 13.96
N LYS A 46 2.52 24.22 14.34
CA LYS A 46 1.37 23.31 14.50
C LYS A 46 0.85 22.74 13.18
N ALA A 47 0.83 23.54 12.11
CA ALA A 47 0.44 23.07 10.77
C ALA A 47 1.48 22.11 10.19
N SER A 48 2.77 22.41 10.43
CA SER A 48 3.89 21.56 10.00
C SER A 48 3.91 20.21 10.73
N PHE A 49 3.58 20.18 12.02
CA PHE A 49 3.45 18.93 12.79
C PHE A 49 2.27 18.07 12.34
N ALA A 50 1.11 18.67 12.06
CA ALA A 50 -0.06 17.95 11.55
C ALA A 50 0.22 17.34 10.17
N PHE A 51 0.91 18.08 9.30
CA PHE A 51 1.33 17.59 7.99
C PHE A 51 2.33 16.44 8.15
N LYS A 52 3.37 16.58 8.98
CA LYS A 52 4.37 15.54 9.25
C LYS A 52 3.73 14.25 9.79
N LYS A 53 2.78 14.36 10.72
CA LYS A 53 2.05 13.21 11.29
C LYS A 53 1.17 12.51 10.24
N SER A 54 0.46 13.28 9.40
CA SER A 54 -0.35 12.75 8.32
C SER A 54 0.50 12.06 7.23
N THR A 55 1.63 12.67 6.84
CA THR A 55 2.56 12.07 5.88
C THR A 55 3.16 10.77 6.41
N GLN A 56 3.53 10.73 7.70
CA GLN A 56 4.10 9.56 8.35
C GLN A 56 3.07 8.42 8.49
N GLN A 57 1.80 8.75 8.74
CA GLN A 57 0.71 7.78 8.77
C GLN A 57 0.42 7.20 7.38
N SER A 58 0.40 8.01 6.31
CA SER A 58 0.30 7.50 4.92
C SER A 58 1.49 6.61 4.55
N ARG A 59 2.72 6.91 5.03
CA ARG A 59 3.87 6.00 4.81
C ARG A 59 3.63 4.65 5.47
N TYR A 60 3.20 4.63 6.73
CA TYR A 60 2.97 3.40 7.46
C TYR A 60 1.85 2.56 6.82
N LEU A 61 0.75 3.19 6.43
CA LEU A 61 -0.35 2.53 5.72
C LEU A 61 0.09 2.02 4.35
N GLY A 62 0.87 2.79 3.59
CA GLY A 62 1.43 2.36 2.31
C GLY A 62 2.37 1.16 2.47
N ILE A 63 3.27 1.17 3.45
CA ILE A 63 4.18 0.05 3.75
C ILE A 63 3.40 -1.19 4.22
N ALA A 64 2.37 -1.01 5.05
CA ALA A 64 1.49 -2.09 5.49
C ALA A 64 0.72 -2.71 4.32
N ALA A 65 0.22 -1.89 3.39
CA ALA A 65 -0.46 -2.37 2.18
C ALA A 65 0.49 -3.11 1.23
N ILE A 66 1.72 -2.62 1.05
CA ILE A 66 2.75 -3.29 0.24
C ILE A 66 3.12 -4.64 0.87
N SER A 67 3.46 -4.67 2.15
CA SER A 67 3.84 -5.90 2.85
C SER A 67 2.71 -6.93 2.88
N GLY A 68 1.47 -6.50 3.16
CA GLY A 68 0.28 -7.35 3.06
C GLY A 68 0.06 -7.87 1.65
N GLY A 69 0.17 -7.00 0.64
CA GLY A 69 0.07 -7.38 -0.77
C GLY A 69 1.08 -8.46 -1.17
N VAL A 70 2.36 -8.30 -0.78
CA VAL A 70 3.42 -9.29 -1.05
C VAL A 70 3.09 -10.65 -0.41
N ILE A 71 2.63 -10.67 0.85
CA ILE A 71 2.25 -11.91 1.54
C ILE A 71 1.07 -12.58 0.83
N PHE A 72 0.06 -11.82 0.42
CA PHE A 72 -1.09 -12.35 -0.31
C PHE A 72 -0.71 -12.90 -1.69
N THR A 73 0.15 -12.19 -2.44
CA THR A 73 0.62 -12.65 -3.75
C THR A 73 1.47 -13.90 -3.64
N LEU A 74 2.40 -13.98 -2.68
CA LEU A 74 3.23 -15.17 -2.44
C LEU A 74 2.36 -16.37 -2.03
N THR A 75 1.43 -16.17 -1.10
CA THR A 75 0.53 -17.23 -0.63
C THR A 75 -0.35 -17.75 -1.77
N GLY A 76 -0.91 -16.86 -2.60
CA GLY A 76 -1.68 -17.22 -3.79
C GLY A 76 -0.84 -17.99 -4.82
N CYS A 77 0.42 -17.57 -5.04
CA CYS A 77 1.33 -18.22 -5.97
C CYS A 77 1.71 -19.64 -5.48
N VAL A 78 2.01 -19.81 -4.19
CA VAL A 78 2.29 -21.12 -3.58
C VAL A 78 1.07 -22.04 -3.68
N LEU A 79 -0.15 -21.53 -3.45
CA LEU A 79 -1.39 -22.29 -3.60
C LEU A 79 -1.62 -22.78 -5.04
N LEU A 80 -1.37 -21.93 -6.03
CA LEU A 80 -1.46 -22.31 -7.44
C LEU A 80 -0.40 -23.34 -7.85
N LEU A 81 0.83 -23.20 -7.38
CA LEU A 81 1.92 -24.15 -7.63
C LEU A 81 1.65 -25.51 -6.98
N LYS A 82 1.15 -25.54 -5.73
CA LYS A 82 0.76 -26.79 -5.06
C LYS A 82 -0.44 -27.48 -5.72
N SER A 83 -1.36 -26.71 -6.32
CA SER A 83 -2.53 -27.28 -7.00
C SER A 83 -2.22 -27.80 -8.43
N LYS A 84 -1.00 -27.58 -8.94
CA LYS A 84 -0.48 -28.16 -10.19
C LYS A 84 0.25 -29.50 -9.99
N LYS A 85 0.71 -29.80 -8.76
CA LYS A 85 1.18 -31.13 -8.36
C LYS A 85 -0.02 -32.00 -7.98
#